data_AF-A0A662IXA6-F1
#
_entry.id   AF-A0A662IXA6-F1
#
_cell.length_a   1.000
_cell.length_b   1.000
_cell.length_c   1.000
_cell.angle_alpha   90.00
_cell.angle_beta   90.00
_cell.angle_gamma   90.00
#
_symmetry.space_group_name_H-M   'P 1'
#
loop_
_entity.id
_entity.type
_entity.pdbx_description
1 polymer ?
#
loop_
_entity_poly.entity_id
_entity_poly.type
_entity_poly.pdbx_seq_one_letter_code
_entity_poly.pdbx_strand_id
1 'polypeptide(L)'
;MVLSLWEGRLFSSQALTVHEGARVKLYGWVHSIRDLGKVCFFLLRDKEGIIQVVASASALSPAVFNAVKELKREYVVEVEGIVRRTEKAPGGVELHLEKLKVLNEANVPPHLEPDRRVKLELDVRLDERMLDLRRLENQALFRIGHVVLSSARRFLEERGFIEVHTPKLIATATEGGAALFPIAYFDREAFLAQSPQLYKEQLSAVFERVYEVGPLFRAEESHTNRHLSEYVGVDVEAAFADEEDVMQVLEGMVTFTVREVVSRCGRELQLLGRKLEVPPTPYRRLTYSEAIDLLRERGMSIEWGHDLSTEAERVLGRIFNEPFFIVDWPTHLKPFYIMPREDDPKLSYSFD
;
A
#
# COMPACT_ATOMS: atom_id res chain seq x y z
N MET A 1 -17.52 25.93 -5.72
CA MET A 1 -16.22 26.59 -5.48
C MET A 1 -15.01 25.65 -5.55
N VAL A 2 -15.10 24.34 -5.28
CA VAL A 2 -13.94 23.44 -5.39
C VAL A 2 -13.61 23.06 -6.84
N LEU A 3 -14.60 23.00 -7.75
CA LEU A 3 -14.40 22.61 -9.15
C LEU A 3 -13.55 23.59 -9.98
N SER A 4 -13.54 24.89 -9.65
CA SER A 4 -12.79 25.90 -10.41
C SER A 4 -11.27 25.84 -10.24
N LEU A 5 -10.77 25.13 -9.21
CA LEU A 5 -9.33 24.88 -9.03
C LEU A 5 -8.81 23.73 -9.92
N TRP A 6 -9.71 22.97 -10.55
CA TRP A 6 -9.36 21.81 -11.38
C TRP A 6 -9.52 22.08 -12.88
N GLU A 7 -10.24 23.14 -13.27
CA GLU A 7 -10.38 23.51 -14.68
C GLU A 7 -9.04 23.92 -15.29
N GLY A 8 -8.61 23.19 -16.33
CA GLY A 8 -7.37 23.46 -17.06
C GLY A 8 -6.08 23.05 -16.34
N ARG A 9 -6.15 22.42 -15.16
CA ARG A 9 -4.97 21.86 -14.48
C ARG A 9 -4.49 20.61 -15.21
N LEU A 10 -3.19 20.55 -15.48
CA LEU A 10 -2.49 19.30 -15.79
C LEU A 10 -1.66 18.83 -14.60
N PHE A 11 -1.38 17.53 -14.54
CA PHE A 11 -0.33 16.96 -13.70
C PHE A 11 1.02 17.02 -14.41
N SER A 12 2.10 16.97 -13.64
CA SER A 12 3.48 17.00 -14.10
C SER A 12 3.73 15.95 -15.19
N SER A 13 3.34 14.70 -14.94
CA SER A 13 3.33 13.56 -15.89
C SER A 13 2.65 13.87 -17.22
N GLN A 14 1.48 14.51 -17.18
CA GLN A 14 0.69 14.87 -18.35
C GLN A 14 1.39 15.98 -19.13
N ALA A 15 1.96 16.98 -18.44
CA ALA A 15 2.71 18.05 -19.09
C ALA A 15 3.94 17.55 -19.86
N LEU A 16 4.56 16.44 -19.45
CA LEU A 16 5.67 15.81 -20.19
C LEU A 16 5.24 15.24 -21.56
N THR A 17 3.96 14.90 -21.73
CA THR A 17 3.45 14.28 -22.97
C THR A 17 2.76 15.27 -23.90
N VAL A 18 2.48 16.49 -23.44
CA VAL A 18 1.89 17.55 -24.28
C VAL A 18 2.87 17.97 -25.39
N HIS A 19 2.31 18.47 -26.50
CA HIS A 19 3.08 19.02 -27.61
C HIS A 19 3.89 20.26 -27.18
N GLU A 20 5.06 20.45 -27.80
CA GLU A 20 5.89 21.62 -27.54
C GLU A 20 5.16 22.91 -27.94
N GLY A 21 5.34 23.98 -27.14
CA GLY A 21 4.69 25.27 -27.37
C GLY A 21 3.31 25.39 -26.73
N ALA A 22 2.74 24.29 -26.22
CA ALA A 22 1.48 24.34 -25.50
C ALA A 22 1.60 25.18 -24.22
N ARG A 23 0.58 26.00 -23.96
CA ARG A 23 0.41 26.66 -22.67
C ARG A 23 -0.30 25.72 -21.71
N VAL A 24 0.30 25.50 -20.53
CA VAL A 24 -0.26 24.61 -19.51
C VAL A 24 -0.28 25.29 -18.15
N LYS A 25 -1.21 24.84 -17.30
CA LYS A 25 -1.34 25.28 -15.91
C LYS A 25 -1.10 24.11 -14.97
N LEU A 26 -0.20 24.28 -14.01
CA LEU A 26 0.16 23.27 -13.03
C LEU A 26 0.02 23.82 -11.61
N TYR A 27 -0.24 22.90 -10.69
CA TYR A 27 -0.30 23.16 -9.25
C TYR A 27 0.56 22.15 -8.53
N GLY A 28 1.37 22.62 -7.59
CA GLY A 28 2.23 21.72 -6.83
C GLY A 28 3.01 22.41 -5.74
N TRP A 29 3.99 21.66 -5.23
CA TRP A 29 4.92 22.08 -4.20
C TRP A 29 6.28 22.34 -4.83
N VAL A 30 6.91 23.44 -4.45
CA VAL A 30 8.29 23.71 -4.86
C VAL A 30 9.22 22.68 -4.21
N HIS A 31 9.78 21.79 -5.00
CA HIS A 31 10.59 20.66 -4.53
C HIS A 31 12.05 21.08 -4.30
N SER A 32 12.62 21.82 -5.25
CA SER A 32 13.96 22.39 -5.15
C SER A 32 14.07 23.65 -6.00
N ILE A 33 15.04 24.52 -5.69
CA ILE A 33 15.21 25.82 -6.35
C ILE A 33 16.71 26.07 -6.55
N ARG A 34 17.06 26.63 -7.71
CA ARG A 34 18.41 27.05 -8.08
C ARG A 34 18.35 28.43 -8.74
N ASP A 35 18.87 29.44 -8.05
CA ASP A 35 19.02 30.80 -8.59
C ASP A 35 20.40 30.96 -9.24
N LEU A 36 20.43 31.35 -10.53
CA LEU A 36 21.63 31.68 -11.30
C LEU A 36 21.68 33.18 -11.67
N GLY A 37 21.03 34.02 -10.88
CA GLY A 37 21.02 35.48 -11.01
C GLY A 37 19.94 35.98 -11.98
N LYS A 38 20.14 35.78 -13.29
CA LYS A 38 19.18 36.20 -14.35
C LYS A 38 18.19 35.11 -14.74
N VAL A 39 18.45 33.88 -14.33
CA VAL A 39 17.61 32.72 -14.59
C VAL A 39 17.47 31.93 -13.29
N CYS A 40 16.24 31.56 -12.93
CA CYS A 40 15.96 30.69 -11.81
C CYS A 40 15.33 29.40 -12.34
N PHE A 41 15.73 28.28 -11.75
CA PHE A 41 15.14 26.97 -12.00
C PHE A 41 14.47 26.50 -10.72
N PHE A 42 13.27 25.95 -10.80
CA PHE A 42 12.72 25.20 -9.69
C PHE A 42 12.03 23.94 -10.17
N LEU A 43 12.07 22.91 -9.35
CA LEU A 43 11.34 21.68 -9.59
C LEU A 43 9.96 21.82 -8.93
N LEU A 44 8.90 21.58 -9.69
CA LEU A 44 7.53 21.54 -9.18
C LEU A 44 7.10 20.09 -9.03
N ARG A 45 6.76 19.68 -7.80
CA ARG A 45 6.25 18.34 -7.48
C ARG A 45 4.74 18.35 -7.34
N ASP A 46 4.09 17.34 -7.89
CA ASP A 46 2.70 17.00 -7.60
C ASP A 46 2.55 15.50 -7.32
N LYS A 47 1.31 15.01 -7.21
CA LYS A 47 1.04 13.60 -6.92
C LYS A 47 1.57 12.64 -8.00
N GLU A 48 1.80 13.12 -9.22
CA GLU A 48 2.21 12.31 -10.35
C GLU A 48 3.67 12.48 -10.70
N GLY A 49 4.44 13.33 -10.02
CA GLY A 49 5.87 13.43 -10.25
C GLY A 49 6.41 14.84 -10.12
N ILE A 50 7.46 15.12 -10.89
CA ILE A 50 8.21 16.36 -10.84
C ILE A 50 8.42 16.88 -12.26
N ILE A 51 8.26 18.19 -12.45
CA ILE A 51 8.61 18.89 -13.69
C ILE A 51 9.52 20.08 -13.39
N GLN A 52 10.48 20.34 -14.27
CA GLN A 52 11.32 21.53 -14.18
C GLN A 52 10.58 22.77 -14.69
N VAL A 53 10.66 23.86 -13.93
CA VAL A 53 10.16 25.18 -14.32
C VAL A 53 11.34 26.14 -14.45
N VAL A 54 11.38 26.86 -15.57
CA VAL A 54 12.42 27.85 -15.91
C VAL A 54 11.82 29.24 -15.87
N ALA A 55 12.41 30.12 -15.07
CA ALA A 55 12.05 31.51 -14.96
C ALA A 55 13.22 32.39 -15.45
N SER A 56 13.02 33.13 -16.54
CA SER A 56 14.02 34.07 -17.08
C SER A 56 13.61 35.52 -16.79
N ALA A 57 14.55 36.32 -16.27
CA ALA A 57 14.34 37.75 -16.05
C ALA A 57 13.98 38.51 -17.33
N SER A 58 14.42 38.03 -18.50
CA SER A 58 14.11 38.66 -19.79
C SER A 58 12.71 38.32 -20.32
N ALA A 59 12.07 37.27 -19.80
CA ALA A 59 10.77 36.79 -20.27
C ALA A 59 9.63 37.13 -19.29
N LEU A 60 9.96 37.47 -18.04
CA LEU A 60 9.00 37.74 -16.96
C LEU A 60 8.98 39.21 -16.58
N SER A 61 7.86 39.66 -16.00
CA SER A 61 7.82 40.98 -15.38
C SER A 61 8.72 41.01 -14.13
N PRO A 62 9.29 42.17 -13.74
CA PRO A 62 10.11 42.28 -12.53
C PRO A 62 9.41 41.77 -11.27
N ALA A 63 8.11 42.00 -11.15
CA ALA A 63 7.31 41.53 -10.01
C ALA A 63 7.25 39.99 -9.93
N VAL A 64 6.98 39.32 -11.06
CA VAL A 64 6.92 37.84 -11.10
C VAL A 64 8.31 37.25 -10.88
N PHE A 65 9.34 37.81 -11.49
CA PHE A 65 10.71 37.30 -11.34
C PHE A 65 11.23 37.46 -9.90
N ASN A 66 10.92 38.57 -9.23
CA ASN A 66 11.25 38.75 -7.80
C ASN A 66 10.49 37.75 -6.92
N ALA A 67 9.20 37.48 -7.21
CA ALA A 67 8.44 36.47 -6.48
C ALA A 67 9.05 35.06 -6.62
N VAL A 68 9.60 34.72 -7.80
CA VAL A 68 10.33 33.45 -8.01
C VAL A 68 11.58 33.38 -7.12
N LYS A 69 12.30 34.49 -6.94
CA LYS A 69 13.52 34.53 -6.11
C LYS A 69 13.26 34.32 -4.62
N GLU A 70 12.07 34.69 -4.16
CA GLU A 70 11.65 34.50 -2.77
C GLU A 70 11.02 33.12 -2.51
N LEU A 71 10.84 32.29 -3.54
CA LEU A 71 10.33 30.93 -3.35
C LEU A 71 11.24 30.14 -2.42
N LYS A 72 10.62 29.32 -1.57
CA LYS A 72 11.31 28.32 -0.75
C LYS A 72 10.71 26.94 -1.00
N ARG A 73 11.41 25.90 -0.56
CA ARG A 73 10.91 24.53 -0.65
C ARG A 73 9.56 24.41 0.06
N GLU A 74 8.73 23.53 -0.47
CA GLU A 74 7.40 23.21 0.02
C GLU A 74 6.36 24.33 -0.07
N TYR A 75 6.72 25.49 -0.64
CA TYR A 75 5.73 26.52 -1.03
C TYR A 75 4.73 25.90 -2.02
N VAL A 76 3.45 26.20 -1.83
CA VAL A 76 2.37 25.76 -2.72
C VAL A 76 2.18 26.83 -3.78
N VAL A 77 2.30 26.45 -5.04
CA VAL A 77 2.28 27.40 -6.15
C VAL A 77 1.35 26.92 -7.27
N GLU A 78 0.73 27.90 -7.93
CA GLU A 78 0.15 27.76 -9.25
C GLU A 78 1.12 28.38 -10.25
N VAL A 79 1.40 27.64 -11.33
CA VAL A 79 2.25 28.10 -12.44
C VAL A 79 1.51 27.97 -13.76
N GLU A 80 1.61 28.99 -14.60
CA GLU A 80 1.24 28.91 -16.02
C GLU A 80 2.50 29.16 -16.85
N GLY A 81 2.67 28.38 -17.92
CA GLY A 81 3.83 28.53 -18.79
C GLY A 81 3.74 27.73 -20.08
N ILE A 82 4.80 27.81 -20.88
CA ILE A 82 4.91 27.16 -22.18
C ILE A 82 5.80 25.92 -22.09
N VAL A 83 5.30 24.79 -22.59
CA VAL A 83 6.05 23.53 -22.65
C VAL A 83 7.22 23.64 -23.65
N ARG A 84 8.42 23.25 -23.21
CA ARG A 84 9.64 23.19 -24.03
C ARG A 84 10.32 21.85 -23.88
N ARG A 85 10.75 21.26 -25.01
CA ARG A 85 11.48 19.99 -25.04
C ARG A 85 12.97 20.27 -24.97
N THR A 86 13.67 19.58 -24.07
CA THR A 86 15.12 19.68 -23.92
C THR A 86 15.64 18.45 -23.19
N GLU A 87 16.65 17.81 -23.77
CA GLU A 87 17.29 16.63 -23.18
C GLU A 87 17.98 16.92 -21.83
N LYS A 88 18.23 18.21 -21.54
CA LYS A 88 18.85 18.66 -20.29
C LYS A 88 17.86 18.71 -19.12
N ALA A 89 16.56 18.71 -19.37
CA ALA A 89 15.56 18.75 -18.33
C ALA A 89 15.22 17.35 -17.81
N PRO A 90 14.93 17.19 -16.51
CA PRO A 90 14.33 15.96 -15.98
C PRO A 90 13.08 15.58 -16.79
N GLY A 91 13.05 14.37 -17.35
CA GLY A 91 11.95 13.91 -18.19
C GLY A 91 11.94 14.48 -19.62
N GLY A 92 12.99 15.17 -20.05
CA GLY A 92 13.14 15.69 -21.41
C GLY A 92 12.27 16.90 -21.74
N VAL A 93 11.56 17.45 -20.74
CA VAL A 93 10.60 18.55 -20.89
C VAL A 93 10.70 19.49 -19.70
N GLU A 94 10.63 20.78 -19.97
CA GLU A 94 10.55 21.84 -18.97
C GLU A 94 9.43 22.83 -19.29
N LEU A 95 9.00 23.58 -18.28
CA LEU A 95 8.00 24.63 -18.40
C LEU A 95 8.66 26.00 -18.34
N HIS A 96 8.54 26.80 -19.39
CA HIS A 96 8.98 28.19 -19.39
C HIS A 96 7.88 29.04 -18.75
N LEU A 97 8.16 29.57 -17.56
CA LEU A 97 7.19 30.27 -16.72
C LEU A 97 6.69 31.54 -17.40
N GLU A 98 5.37 31.75 -17.37
CA GLU A 98 4.71 33.01 -17.76
C GLU A 98 4.03 33.67 -16.55
N LYS A 99 3.40 32.87 -15.67
CA LYS A 99 2.76 33.36 -14.44
C LYS A 99 3.07 32.47 -13.26
N LEU A 100 3.28 33.10 -12.11
CA LEU A 100 3.41 32.45 -10.81
C LEU A 100 2.40 33.06 -9.84
N LYS A 101 1.72 32.21 -9.09
CA LYS A 101 0.93 32.61 -7.93
C LYS A 101 1.32 31.73 -6.76
N VAL A 102 1.85 32.34 -5.70
CA VAL A 102 2.08 31.66 -4.42
C VAL A 102 0.71 31.50 -3.73
N LEU A 103 0.28 30.26 -3.56
CA LEU A 103 -1.00 29.92 -2.94
C LEU A 103 -0.85 29.81 -1.43
N ASN A 104 0.28 29.28 -0.97
CA ASN A 104 0.59 29.16 0.45
C ASN A 104 2.10 29.07 0.66
N GLU A 105 2.61 29.82 1.63
CA GLU A 105 4.01 29.72 2.07
C GLU A 105 4.18 28.54 3.03
N ALA A 106 5.39 27.98 3.11
CA ALA A 106 5.70 26.87 4.00
C ALA A 106 6.96 27.16 4.83
N ASN A 107 6.94 26.76 6.09
CA ASN A 107 8.12 26.79 6.95
C ASN A 107 8.46 25.36 7.39
N VAL A 108 9.24 24.65 6.58
CA VAL A 108 9.63 23.26 6.82
C VAL A 108 11.06 23.21 7.34
N PRO A 109 11.33 22.58 8.51
CA PRO A 109 12.69 22.40 8.99
C PRO A 109 13.57 21.69 7.94
N PRO A 110 14.82 22.14 7.72
CA PRO A 110 15.66 21.58 6.65
C PRO A 110 15.84 20.06 6.68
N HIS A 111 15.82 19.43 7.86
CA HIS A 111 15.97 17.98 7.99
C HIS A 111 14.71 17.19 7.59
N LEU A 112 13.54 17.84 7.53
CA LEU A 112 12.26 17.26 7.12
C LEU A 112 11.92 17.52 5.64
N GLU A 113 12.73 18.30 4.93
CA GLU A 113 12.54 18.57 3.50
C GLU A 113 12.54 17.25 2.69
N PRO A 114 11.50 16.94 1.89
CA PRO A 114 11.35 15.66 1.19
C PRO A 114 12.46 15.31 0.20
N ASP A 115 13.15 16.30 -0.36
CA ASP A 115 14.25 16.13 -1.33
C ASP A 115 15.59 15.79 -0.67
N ARG A 116 15.72 15.99 0.65
CA ARG A 116 17.00 15.74 1.31
C ARG A 116 17.20 14.25 1.58
N ARG A 117 18.34 13.75 1.12
CA ARG A 117 18.88 12.42 1.47
C ARG A 117 19.37 12.34 2.93
N VAL A 118 18.70 13.02 3.84
CA VAL A 118 18.90 12.84 5.27
C VAL A 118 18.16 11.56 5.64
N LYS A 119 18.91 10.60 6.19
CA LYS A 119 18.33 9.40 6.79
C LYS A 119 17.68 9.84 8.10
N LEU A 120 16.36 9.78 8.14
CA LEU A 120 15.57 10.02 9.34
C LEU A 120 15.20 8.66 9.94
N GLU A 121 15.21 8.58 11.27
CA GLU A 121 14.67 7.44 11.99
C GLU A 121 13.16 7.30 11.73
N LEU A 122 12.64 6.08 11.87
CA LEU A 122 11.25 5.78 11.53
C LEU A 122 10.27 6.63 12.36
N ASP A 123 10.50 6.77 13.66
CA ASP A 123 9.61 7.51 14.56
C ASP A 123 9.43 8.96 14.12
N VAL A 124 10.52 9.65 13.78
CA VAL A 124 10.47 11.04 13.26
C VAL A 124 9.68 11.12 11.96
N ARG A 125 9.80 10.11 11.10
CA ARG A 125 9.06 10.04 9.83
C ARG A 125 7.57 9.77 10.04
N LEU A 126 7.22 9.05 11.11
CA LEU A 126 5.83 8.78 11.48
C LEU A 126 5.19 9.99 12.17
N ASP A 127 5.92 10.72 13.02
CA ASP A 127 5.45 11.98 13.61
C ASP A 127 5.16 13.03 12.53
N GLU A 128 6.02 13.09 11.51
CA GLU A 128 5.93 14.04 10.39
C GLU A 128 5.38 13.39 9.11
N ARG A 129 4.44 12.43 9.26
CA ARG A 129 4.00 11.56 8.17
C ARG A 129 3.50 12.30 6.95
N MET A 130 2.82 13.44 7.12
CA MET A 130 2.35 14.26 5.99
C MET A 130 3.51 14.73 5.10
N LEU A 131 4.65 15.09 5.69
CA LEU A 131 5.86 15.49 4.95
C LEU A 131 6.61 14.26 4.42
N ASP A 132 6.70 13.17 5.19
CA ASP A 132 7.32 11.92 4.73
C ASP A 132 6.60 11.37 3.47
N LEU A 133 5.27 11.47 3.41
CA LEU A 133 4.45 11.08 2.24
C LEU A 133 4.63 12.00 1.01
N ARG A 134 5.41 13.09 1.11
CA ARG A 134 5.80 13.88 -0.06
C ARG A 134 7.00 13.31 -0.80
N ARG A 135 7.72 12.35 -0.21
CA ARG A 135 8.77 11.56 -0.88
C ARG A 135 8.12 10.60 -1.87
N LEU A 136 8.65 10.54 -3.10
CA LEU A 136 8.05 9.77 -4.19
C LEU A 136 8.01 8.26 -3.90
N GLU A 137 9.02 7.75 -3.20
CA GLU A 137 9.13 6.35 -2.76
C GLU A 137 8.02 6.00 -1.77
N ASN A 138 7.69 6.91 -0.85
CA ASN A 138 6.59 6.67 0.09
C ASN A 138 5.23 6.74 -0.62
N GLN A 139 5.05 7.65 -1.58
CA GLN A 139 3.82 7.67 -2.40
C GLN A 139 3.67 6.40 -3.23
N ALA A 140 4.78 5.84 -3.71
CA ALA A 140 4.79 4.59 -4.47
C ALA A 140 4.18 3.44 -3.66
N LEU A 141 4.47 3.35 -2.36
CA LEU A 141 3.87 2.33 -1.48
C LEU A 141 2.34 2.44 -1.41
N PHE A 142 1.79 3.66 -1.28
CA PHE A 142 0.34 3.87 -1.24
C PHE A 142 -0.33 3.62 -2.59
N ARG A 143 0.34 3.96 -3.69
CA ARG A 143 -0.15 3.65 -5.05
C ARG A 143 -0.20 2.14 -5.30
N ILE A 144 0.85 1.41 -4.90
CA ILE A 144 0.86 -0.05 -4.96
C ILE A 144 -0.26 -0.62 -4.10
N GLY A 145 -0.41 -0.16 -2.84
CA GLY A 145 -1.50 -0.61 -1.95
C GLY A 145 -2.89 -0.37 -2.53
N HIS A 146 -3.11 0.77 -3.20
CA HIS A 146 -4.35 1.05 -3.93
C HIS A 146 -4.59 0.05 -5.07
N VAL A 147 -3.56 -0.27 -5.87
CA VAL A 147 -3.67 -1.27 -6.95
C VAL A 147 -3.90 -2.66 -6.37
N VAL A 148 -3.25 -3.02 -5.26
CA VAL A 148 -3.45 -4.29 -4.57
C VAL A 148 -4.92 -4.47 -4.18
N LEU A 149 -5.46 -3.54 -3.40
CA LEU A 149 -6.83 -3.66 -2.88
C LEU A 149 -7.90 -3.51 -3.96
N SER A 150 -7.68 -2.69 -5.00
CA SER A 150 -8.63 -2.58 -6.11
C SER A 150 -8.62 -3.82 -7.02
N SER A 151 -7.45 -4.46 -7.19
CA SER A 151 -7.34 -5.69 -8.00
C SER A 151 -7.91 -6.90 -7.27
N ALA A 152 -7.71 -7.01 -5.95
CA ALA A 152 -8.33 -8.04 -5.13
C ALA A 152 -9.86 -7.99 -5.19
N ARG A 153 -10.46 -6.79 -5.03
CA ARG A 153 -11.91 -6.59 -5.18
C ARG A 153 -12.40 -7.03 -6.54
N ARG A 154 -11.80 -6.51 -7.62
CA ARG A 154 -12.20 -6.86 -8.99
C ARG A 154 -12.10 -8.37 -9.25
N PHE A 155 -11.05 -9.03 -8.76
CA PHE A 155 -10.89 -10.48 -8.90
C PHE A 155 -12.05 -11.28 -8.28
N LEU A 156 -12.48 -10.86 -7.09
CA LEU A 156 -13.57 -11.47 -6.33
C LEU A 156 -14.94 -11.15 -6.95
N GLU A 157 -15.17 -9.89 -7.34
CA GLU A 157 -16.39 -9.45 -8.04
C GLU A 157 -16.60 -10.21 -9.36
N GLU A 158 -15.54 -10.38 -10.17
CA GLU A 158 -15.59 -11.16 -11.42
C GLU A 158 -15.94 -12.65 -11.20
N ARG A 159 -15.82 -13.15 -9.95
CA ARG A 159 -16.17 -14.52 -9.53
C ARG A 159 -17.50 -14.62 -8.79
N GLY A 160 -18.26 -13.53 -8.77
CA GLY A 160 -19.58 -13.47 -8.17
C GLY A 160 -19.59 -13.34 -6.64
N PHE A 161 -18.46 -12.97 -6.03
CA PHE A 161 -18.48 -12.60 -4.62
C PHE A 161 -19.09 -11.20 -4.44
N ILE A 162 -19.80 -10.98 -3.33
CA ILE A 162 -20.33 -9.67 -2.95
C ILE A 162 -19.52 -9.04 -1.81
N GLU A 163 -19.26 -7.73 -1.88
CA GLU A 163 -18.65 -6.99 -0.77
C GLU A 163 -19.67 -6.81 0.35
N VAL A 164 -19.32 -7.20 1.58
CA VAL A 164 -20.12 -7.00 2.78
C VAL A 164 -19.38 -6.13 3.79
N HIS A 165 -20.12 -5.54 4.74
CA HIS A 165 -19.56 -4.77 5.83
C HIS A 165 -20.13 -5.26 7.16
N THR A 166 -19.25 -5.73 8.04
CA THR A 166 -19.65 -6.35 9.31
C THR A 166 -19.33 -5.44 10.50
N PRO A 167 -20.05 -5.57 11.64
CA PRO A 167 -19.79 -4.77 12.83
C PRO A 167 -18.33 -4.88 13.31
N LYS A 168 -17.73 -3.73 13.64
CA LYS A 168 -16.38 -3.66 14.26
C LYS A 168 -16.40 -3.48 15.77
N LEU A 169 -17.59 -3.26 16.34
CA LEU A 169 -17.83 -3.27 17.77
C LEU A 169 -18.59 -4.55 18.11
N ILE A 170 -17.97 -5.43 18.89
CA ILE A 170 -18.51 -6.75 19.22
C ILE A 170 -18.59 -6.94 20.73
N ALA A 171 -19.57 -7.73 21.18
CA ALA A 171 -19.80 -7.95 22.62
C ALA A 171 -18.81 -8.96 23.24
N THR A 172 -18.33 -9.91 22.44
CA THR A 172 -17.43 -10.98 22.89
C THR A 172 -16.37 -11.25 21.84
N ALA A 173 -15.26 -11.86 22.25
CA ALA A 173 -14.22 -12.32 21.34
C ALA A 173 -14.77 -13.27 20.27
N THR A 174 -14.23 -13.17 19.05
CA THR A 174 -14.45 -14.17 17.99
C THR A 174 -13.61 -15.43 18.21
N GLU A 175 -12.46 -15.30 18.87
CA GLU A 175 -11.48 -16.38 19.12
C GLU A 175 -11.04 -16.37 20.60
N GLY A 176 -10.94 -17.54 21.23
CA GLY A 176 -10.52 -17.66 22.63
C GLY A 176 -9.05 -17.27 22.83
N GLY A 177 -8.76 -16.48 23.87
CA GLY A 177 -7.40 -16.08 24.23
C GLY A 177 -6.82 -14.91 23.41
N ALA A 178 -7.62 -14.32 22.52
CA ALA A 178 -7.14 -13.30 21.61
C ALA A 178 -7.01 -11.91 22.27
N ALA A 179 -5.94 -11.18 21.92
CA ALA A 179 -5.67 -9.85 22.47
C ALA A 179 -6.63 -8.81 21.86
N LEU A 180 -7.72 -8.50 22.57
CA LEU A 180 -8.74 -7.55 22.14
C LEU A 180 -8.52 -6.17 22.73
N PHE A 181 -8.93 -5.13 22.00
CA PHE A 181 -9.06 -3.79 22.58
C PHE A 181 -10.42 -3.62 23.24
N PRO A 182 -10.51 -3.50 24.58
CA PRO A 182 -11.75 -3.17 25.24
C PRO A 182 -12.10 -1.70 25.00
N ILE A 183 -13.39 -1.43 24.82
CA ILE A 183 -13.94 -0.09 24.67
C ILE A 183 -15.19 0.07 25.54
N ALA A 184 -15.39 1.27 26.05
CA ALA A 184 -16.65 1.62 26.70
C ALA A 184 -17.75 1.77 25.64
N TYR A 185 -18.84 1.02 25.79
CA TYR A 185 -20.02 1.08 24.94
C TYR A 185 -21.25 1.34 25.80
N PHE A 186 -21.52 2.62 26.05
CA PHE A 186 -22.55 3.09 26.99
C PHE A 186 -22.32 2.55 28.42
N ASP A 187 -23.28 1.80 28.94
CA ASP A 187 -23.25 1.14 30.25
C ASP A 187 -22.60 -0.26 30.20
N ARG A 188 -22.01 -0.63 29.06
CA ARG A 188 -21.41 -1.95 28.80
C ARG A 188 -19.99 -1.84 28.29
N GLU A 189 -19.28 -2.96 28.34
CA GLU A 189 -18.01 -3.14 27.65
C GLU A 189 -18.28 -3.77 26.28
N ALA A 190 -17.52 -3.34 25.27
CA ALA A 190 -17.45 -3.97 23.97
C ALA A 190 -15.98 -4.07 23.53
N PHE A 191 -15.74 -4.71 22.40
CA PHE A 191 -14.39 -4.94 21.88
C PHE A 191 -14.31 -4.54 20.41
N LEU A 192 -13.11 -4.13 19.98
CA LEU A 192 -12.82 -3.99 18.56
C LEU A 192 -12.60 -5.36 17.91
N ALA A 193 -13.23 -5.58 16.76
CA ALA A 193 -13.16 -6.85 16.06
C ALA A 193 -11.76 -7.14 15.47
N GLN A 194 -11.25 -8.34 15.72
CA GLN A 194 -9.98 -8.85 15.17
C GLN A 194 -10.14 -9.47 13.79
N SER A 195 -11.36 -9.90 13.46
CA SER A 195 -11.73 -10.60 12.23
C SER A 195 -13.26 -10.52 12.06
N PRO A 196 -13.78 -10.49 10.82
CA PRO A 196 -15.21 -10.62 10.55
C PRO A 196 -15.69 -12.08 10.57
N GLN A 197 -14.84 -13.04 10.98
CA GLN A 197 -15.06 -14.50 10.88
C GLN A 197 -16.50 -14.97 11.12
N LEU A 198 -17.03 -14.76 12.33
CA LEU A 198 -18.36 -15.25 12.68
C LEU A 198 -19.49 -14.60 11.83
N TYR A 199 -19.29 -13.37 11.37
CA TYR A 199 -20.26 -12.68 10.53
C TYR A 199 -20.17 -13.12 9.07
N LYS A 200 -18.96 -13.30 8.52
CA LYS A 200 -18.80 -13.75 7.12
C LYS A 200 -19.34 -15.18 6.93
N GLU A 201 -19.20 -16.05 7.93
CA GLU A 201 -19.83 -17.39 7.94
C GLU A 201 -21.37 -17.32 7.93
N GLN A 202 -21.97 -16.42 8.71
CA GLN A 202 -23.43 -16.23 8.69
C GLN A 202 -23.92 -15.65 7.36
N LEU A 203 -23.14 -14.73 6.78
CA LEU A 203 -23.50 -14.07 5.53
C LEU A 203 -23.30 -15.00 4.32
N SER A 204 -22.32 -15.91 4.34
CA SER A 204 -22.15 -16.91 3.29
C SER A 204 -23.33 -17.88 3.25
N ALA A 205 -23.98 -18.17 4.39
CA ALA A 205 -25.22 -18.96 4.40
C ALA A 205 -26.41 -18.28 3.69
N VAL A 206 -26.32 -16.98 3.39
CA VAL A 206 -27.36 -16.20 2.70
C VAL A 206 -26.96 -15.86 1.27
N PHE A 207 -25.74 -15.36 1.10
CA PHE A 207 -25.25 -14.80 -0.16
C PHE A 207 -24.29 -15.74 -0.88
N GLU A 208 -24.02 -16.91 -0.31
CA GLU A 208 -23.07 -17.93 -0.76
C GLU A 208 -21.63 -17.45 -0.76
N ARG A 209 -21.29 -16.40 -1.51
CA ARG A 209 -19.92 -15.90 -1.70
C ARG A 209 -19.81 -14.46 -1.25
N VAL A 210 -19.10 -14.23 -0.15
CA VAL A 210 -18.93 -12.90 0.43
C VAL A 210 -17.45 -12.56 0.61
N TYR A 211 -17.12 -11.28 0.51
CA TYR A 211 -15.83 -10.78 0.93
C TYR A 211 -15.95 -9.46 1.68
N GLU A 212 -14.97 -9.13 2.50
CA GLU A 212 -14.87 -7.84 3.17
C GLU A 212 -13.44 -7.32 3.09
N VAL A 213 -13.30 -6.03 2.76
CA VAL A 213 -12.03 -5.31 2.91
C VAL A 213 -12.23 -4.20 3.93
N GLY A 214 -11.66 -4.37 5.13
CA GLY A 214 -11.96 -3.48 6.25
C GLY A 214 -10.90 -3.50 7.35
N PRO A 215 -10.98 -2.55 8.30
CA PRO A 215 -10.06 -2.46 9.41
C PRO A 215 -10.30 -3.58 10.43
N LEU A 216 -9.20 -4.13 10.94
CA LEU A 216 -9.12 -5.17 11.96
C LEU A 216 -8.16 -4.72 13.05
N PHE A 217 -8.43 -5.13 14.28
CA PHE A 217 -7.72 -4.63 15.47
C PHE A 217 -7.23 -5.77 16.34
N ARG A 218 -5.93 -5.81 16.66
CA ARG A 218 -5.33 -6.79 17.59
C ARG A 218 -4.51 -6.05 18.64
N ALA A 219 -4.82 -6.25 19.91
CA ALA A 219 -4.07 -5.72 21.05
C ALA A 219 -2.79 -6.52 21.35
N GLU A 220 -2.09 -6.95 20.30
CA GLU A 220 -0.86 -7.73 20.39
C GLU A 220 0.27 -6.84 20.92
N GLU A 221 0.94 -7.27 22.01
CA GLU A 221 2.09 -6.54 22.58
C GLU A 221 3.39 -6.78 21.79
N SER A 222 3.35 -7.70 20.80
CA SER A 222 4.50 -8.07 19.97
C SER A 222 4.94 -6.93 19.05
N HIS A 223 5.95 -6.18 19.47
CA HIS A 223 6.61 -5.13 18.69
C HIS A 223 7.58 -5.72 17.64
N THR A 224 7.05 -6.33 16.59
CA THR A 224 7.83 -6.87 15.48
C THR A 224 7.58 -6.09 14.19
N ASN A 225 8.39 -6.33 13.15
CA ASN A 225 8.22 -5.71 11.84
C ASN A 225 7.07 -6.31 10.99
N ARG A 226 6.24 -7.20 11.56
CA ARG A 226 5.14 -7.91 10.89
C ARG A 226 3.78 -7.67 11.54
N HIS A 227 3.74 -7.09 12.73
CA HIS A 227 2.51 -6.95 13.52
C HIS A 227 2.16 -5.47 13.68
N LEU A 228 0.89 -5.14 13.44
CA LEU A 228 0.29 -3.83 13.69
C LEU A 228 -0.97 -4.04 14.51
N SER A 229 -1.25 -3.10 15.42
CA SER A 229 -2.48 -3.16 16.22
C SER A 229 -3.75 -2.82 15.43
N GLU A 230 -3.59 -2.09 14.33
CA GLU A 230 -4.65 -1.80 13.35
C GLU A 230 -4.12 -2.09 11.95
N TYR A 231 -4.87 -2.88 11.18
CA TYR A 231 -4.52 -3.22 9.81
C TYR A 231 -5.78 -3.43 8.95
N VAL A 232 -5.63 -3.40 7.63
CA VAL A 232 -6.73 -3.68 6.69
C VAL A 232 -6.66 -5.14 6.29
N GLY A 233 -7.70 -5.91 6.61
CA GLY A 233 -7.88 -7.29 6.18
C GLY A 233 -8.57 -7.40 4.82
N VAL A 234 -8.33 -8.52 4.13
CA VAL A 234 -9.14 -8.99 3.00
C VAL A 234 -9.66 -10.36 3.41
N ASP A 235 -10.93 -10.40 3.79
CA ASP A 235 -11.60 -11.60 4.27
C ASP A 235 -12.53 -12.13 3.19
N VAL A 236 -12.53 -13.45 3.00
CA VAL A 236 -13.36 -14.15 2.00
C VAL A 236 -14.02 -15.33 2.69
N GLU A 237 -15.26 -15.61 2.33
CA GLU A 237 -16.02 -16.79 2.76
C GLU A 237 -16.89 -17.29 1.60
N ALA A 238 -16.98 -18.60 1.43
CA ALA A 238 -17.78 -19.21 0.37
C ALA A 238 -18.54 -20.45 0.90
N ALA A 239 -19.86 -20.47 0.74
CA ALA A 239 -20.68 -21.65 0.95
C ALA A 239 -20.48 -22.65 -0.20
N PHE A 240 -20.74 -23.93 0.09
CA PHE A 240 -20.59 -25.04 -0.86
C PHE A 240 -19.18 -25.18 -1.45
N ALA A 241 -18.16 -24.76 -0.71
CA ALA A 241 -16.75 -24.83 -1.06
C ALA A 241 -15.98 -25.59 0.03
N ASP A 242 -14.94 -26.31 -0.36
CA ASP A 242 -13.97 -26.92 0.57
C ASP A 242 -12.69 -26.07 0.67
N GLU A 243 -11.70 -26.54 1.44
CA GLU A 243 -10.44 -25.83 1.64
C GLU A 243 -9.62 -25.68 0.35
N GLU A 244 -9.70 -26.64 -0.58
CA GLU A 244 -9.00 -26.57 -1.86
C GLU A 244 -9.65 -25.55 -2.79
N ASP A 245 -10.98 -25.47 -2.82
CA ASP A 245 -11.70 -24.40 -3.52
C ASP A 245 -11.28 -23.02 -3.01
N VAL A 246 -11.20 -22.83 -1.69
CA VAL A 246 -10.78 -21.56 -1.07
C VAL A 246 -9.31 -21.25 -1.37
N MET A 247 -8.41 -22.24 -1.30
CA MET A 247 -7.00 -22.08 -1.69
C MET A 247 -6.85 -21.67 -3.16
N GLN A 248 -7.67 -22.21 -4.07
CA GLN A 248 -7.68 -21.82 -5.48
C GLN A 248 -8.14 -20.36 -5.69
N VAL A 249 -9.16 -19.91 -4.93
CA VAL A 249 -9.55 -18.50 -4.92
C VAL A 249 -8.41 -17.62 -4.43
N LEU A 250 -7.76 -17.99 -3.33
CA LEU A 250 -6.67 -17.23 -2.74
C LEU A 250 -5.43 -17.14 -3.65
N GLU A 251 -4.93 -18.26 -4.17
CA GLU A 251 -3.76 -18.26 -5.07
C GLU A 251 -4.02 -17.52 -6.38
N GLY A 252 -5.24 -17.65 -6.90
CA GLY A 252 -5.69 -16.91 -8.07
C GLY A 252 -5.73 -15.41 -7.81
N MET A 253 -6.27 -15.00 -6.65
CA MET A 253 -6.37 -13.60 -6.25
C MET A 253 -5.00 -12.96 -6.06
N VAL A 254 -4.08 -13.65 -5.37
CA VAL A 254 -2.72 -13.17 -5.15
C VAL A 254 -1.98 -13.07 -6.48
N THR A 255 -2.00 -14.10 -7.32
CA THR A 255 -1.36 -14.10 -8.64
C THR A 255 -1.90 -12.98 -9.53
N PHE A 256 -3.22 -12.80 -9.58
CA PHE A 256 -3.85 -11.72 -10.34
C PHE A 256 -3.43 -10.34 -9.84
N THR A 257 -3.41 -10.16 -8.52
CA THR A 257 -3.01 -8.89 -7.90
C THR A 257 -1.55 -8.55 -8.17
N VAL A 258 -0.64 -9.52 -8.07
CA VAL A 258 0.78 -9.31 -8.40
C VAL A 258 0.93 -8.95 -9.88
N ARG A 259 0.20 -9.60 -10.78
CA ARG A 259 0.19 -9.27 -12.22
C ARG A 259 -0.25 -7.83 -12.47
N GLU A 260 -1.30 -7.38 -11.79
CA GLU A 260 -1.80 -6.01 -11.89
C GLU A 260 -0.80 -4.98 -11.37
N VAL A 261 -0.11 -5.26 -10.27
CA VAL A 261 0.96 -4.40 -9.75
C VAL A 261 2.11 -4.33 -10.76
N VAL A 262 2.56 -5.46 -11.33
CA VAL A 262 3.61 -5.47 -12.36
C VAL A 262 3.22 -4.65 -13.59
N SER A 263 1.96 -4.76 -14.02
CA SER A 263 1.45 -4.04 -15.20
C SER A 263 1.26 -2.54 -14.96
N ARG A 264 0.73 -2.15 -13.81
CA ARG A 264 0.23 -0.78 -13.55
C ARG A 264 1.15 0.06 -12.68
N CYS A 265 2.07 -0.55 -11.94
CA CYS A 265 2.96 0.12 -10.98
C CYS A 265 4.44 0.05 -11.39
N GLY A 266 4.75 -0.08 -12.69
CA GLY A 266 6.13 -0.20 -13.16
C GLY A 266 7.03 0.97 -12.72
N ARG A 267 6.48 2.19 -12.68
CA ARG A 267 7.22 3.37 -12.19
C ARG A 267 7.48 3.31 -10.69
N GLU A 268 6.46 2.96 -9.91
CA GLU A 268 6.55 2.80 -8.47
C GLU A 268 7.55 1.71 -8.08
N LEU A 269 7.53 0.57 -8.78
CA LEU A 269 8.49 -0.52 -8.61
C LEU A 269 9.92 -0.07 -8.92
N GLN A 270 10.10 0.68 -10.02
CA GLN A 270 11.40 1.25 -10.37
C GLN A 270 11.92 2.24 -9.31
N LEU A 271 11.06 3.13 -8.80
CA LEU A 271 11.41 4.07 -7.72
C LEU A 271 11.85 3.34 -6.45
N LEU A 272 11.21 2.21 -6.13
CA LEU A 272 11.55 1.38 -4.97
C LEU A 272 12.73 0.44 -5.22
N GLY A 273 13.27 0.38 -6.45
CA GLY A 273 14.33 -0.55 -6.83
C GLY A 273 13.91 -2.01 -6.72
N ARG A 274 12.63 -2.32 -6.96
CA ARG A 274 12.05 -3.67 -6.84
C ARG A 274 11.65 -4.21 -8.20
N LYS A 275 11.91 -5.49 -8.41
CA LYS A 275 11.36 -6.30 -9.50
C LYS A 275 10.45 -7.33 -8.87
N LEU A 276 9.20 -7.40 -9.31
CA LEU A 276 8.26 -8.45 -8.93
C LEU A 276 8.09 -9.42 -10.08
N GLU A 277 8.02 -10.69 -9.75
CA GLU A 277 7.72 -11.76 -10.69
C GLU A 277 6.33 -12.29 -10.35
N VAL A 278 5.53 -12.55 -11.38
CA VAL A 278 4.18 -13.09 -11.19
C VAL A 278 4.35 -14.56 -10.81
N PRO A 279 3.92 -14.98 -9.61
CA PRO A 279 4.09 -16.35 -9.19
C PRO A 279 3.25 -17.28 -10.09
N PRO A 280 3.76 -18.48 -10.44
CA PRO A 280 3.00 -19.45 -11.21
C PRO A 280 1.90 -20.07 -10.33
N THR A 281 0.80 -20.46 -10.96
CA THR A 281 -0.26 -21.26 -10.32
C THR A 281 -0.32 -22.64 -10.97
N PRO A 282 -0.70 -23.71 -10.23
CA PRO A 282 -1.04 -23.72 -8.81
C PRO A 282 0.20 -23.56 -7.90
N TYR A 283 0.03 -22.94 -6.74
CA TYR A 283 1.05 -22.88 -5.68
C TYR A 283 1.36 -24.28 -5.14
N ARG A 284 2.52 -24.46 -4.52
CA ARG A 284 2.83 -25.73 -3.85
C ARG A 284 1.92 -25.90 -2.63
N ARG A 285 1.35 -27.09 -2.44
CA ARG A 285 0.73 -27.51 -1.18
C ARG A 285 1.75 -28.35 -0.42
N LEU A 286 2.12 -27.93 0.78
CA LEU A 286 3.06 -28.62 1.66
C LEU A 286 2.28 -29.00 2.93
N THR A 287 2.21 -30.27 3.28
CA THR A 287 1.58 -30.64 4.55
C THR A 287 2.40 -30.12 5.73
N TYR A 288 1.77 -29.83 6.86
CA TYR A 288 2.47 -29.44 8.09
C TYR A 288 3.56 -30.45 8.46
N SER A 289 3.27 -31.75 8.34
CA SER A 289 4.24 -32.82 8.64
C SER A 289 5.46 -32.76 7.71
N GLU A 290 5.27 -32.55 6.41
CA GLU A 290 6.39 -32.36 5.47
C GLU A 290 7.18 -31.08 5.78
N ALA A 291 6.51 -30.00 6.19
CA ALA A 291 7.16 -28.76 6.60
C ALA A 291 8.08 -28.99 7.81
N ILE A 292 7.61 -29.72 8.82
CA ILE A 292 8.39 -30.09 10.00
C ILE A 292 9.60 -30.95 9.63
N ASP A 293 9.44 -31.94 8.73
CA ASP A 293 10.54 -32.80 8.31
C ASP A 293 11.60 -32.02 7.51
N LEU A 294 11.20 -31.13 6.60
CA LEU A 294 12.12 -30.22 5.91
C LEU A 294 12.90 -29.32 6.88
N LEU A 295 12.24 -28.84 7.92
CA LEU A 295 12.88 -28.01 8.95
C LEU A 295 13.89 -28.81 9.77
N ARG A 296 13.58 -30.07 10.11
CA ARG A 296 14.52 -30.99 10.77
C ARG A 296 15.74 -31.28 9.92
N GLU A 297 15.56 -31.50 8.61
CA GLU A 297 16.67 -31.67 7.67
C GLU A 297 17.59 -30.44 7.61
N ARG A 298 17.06 -29.25 7.90
CA ARG A 298 17.82 -27.99 8.01
C ARG A 298 18.35 -27.72 9.43
N GLY A 299 18.27 -28.70 10.32
CA GLY A 299 18.81 -28.61 11.68
C GLY A 299 17.92 -27.85 12.67
N MET A 300 16.66 -27.59 12.34
CA MET A 300 15.69 -27.01 13.27
C MET A 300 14.92 -28.11 13.99
N SER A 301 15.01 -28.14 15.33
CA SER A 301 14.24 -29.07 16.15
C SER A 301 12.89 -28.46 16.49
N ILE A 302 11.84 -28.88 15.78
CA ILE A 302 10.46 -28.49 16.07
C ILE A 302 9.67 -29.76 16.38
N GLU A 303 9.02 -29.75 17.54
CA GLU A 303 8.13 -30.83 17.96
C GLU A 303 6.84 -30.75 17.15
N TRP A 304 6.37 -31.90 16.67
CA TRP A 304 5.11 -31.98 15.95
C TRP A 304 3.97 -31.56 16.89
N GLY A 305 3.04 -30.74 16.42
CA GLY A 305 1.97 -30.17 17.24
C GLY A 305 2.32 -28.83 17.87
N HIS A 306 3.49 -28.26 17.55
CA HIS A 306 3.83 -26.87 17.87
C HIS A 306 3.70 -25.97 16.65
N ASP A 307 3.38 -24.70 16.91
CA ASP A 307 3.32 -23.67 15.88
C ASP A 307 4.71 -23.36 15.27
N LEU A 308 4.73 -22.85 14.05
CA LEU A 308 5.97 -22.50 13.37
C LEU A 308 6.47 -21.14 13.83
N SER A 309 7.70 -21.10 14.33
CA SER A 309 8.35 -19.82 14.63
C SER A 309 8.62 -19.00 13.37
N THR A 310 8.75 -17.68 13.50
CA THR A 310 9.15 -16.80 12.38
C THR A 310 10.46 -17.22 11.70
N GLU A 311 11.42 -17.81 12.42
CA GLU A 311 12.65 -18.30 11.77
C GLU A 311 12.39 -19.58 10.95
N ALA A 312 11.49 -20.45 11.40
CA ALA A 312 11.08 -21.63 10.66
C ALA A 312 10.39 -21.24 9.34
N GLU A 313 9.44 -20.30 9.39
CA GLU A 313 8.81 -19.73 8.20
C GLU A 313 9.84 -19.13 7.24
N ARG A 314 10.85 -18.40 7.75
CA ARG A 314 11.94 -17.84 6.92
C ARG A 314 12.76 -18.93 6.25
N VAL A 315 13.07 -20.03 6.94
CA VAL A 315 13.80 -21.14 6.37
C VAL A 315 13.00 -21.79 5.24
N LEU A 316 11.72 -22.08 5.46
CA LEU A 316 10.83 -22.61 4.40
C LEU A 316 10.71 -21.65 3.22
N GLY A 317 10.53 -20.36 3.49
CA GLY A 317 10.47 -19.33 2.45
C GLY A 317 11.75 -19.25 1.59
N ARG A 318 12.93 -19.47 2.19
CA ARG A 318 14.21 -19.54 1.44
C ARG A 318 14.33 -20.82 0.62
N ILE A 319 13.70 -21.93 1.01
CA ILE A 319 13.74 -23.20 0.28
C ILE A 319 12.95 -23.09 -1.01
N PHE A 320 11.72 -22.58 -0.94
CA PHE A 320 10.83 -22.53 -2.11
C PHE A 320 11.01 -21.27 -2.94
N ASN A 321 11.30 -20.12 -2.31
CA ASN A 321 11.50 -18.82 -2.97
C ASN A 321 10.31 -18.40 -3.87
N GLU A 322 9.12 -18.92 -3.58
CA GLU A 322 7.84 -18.62 -4.22
C GLU A 322 6.73 -18.83 -3.18
N PRO A 323 5.52 -18.26 -3.37
CA PRO A 323 4.38 -18.56 -2.51
C PRO A 323 4.00 -20.05 -2.53
N PHE A 324 3.70 -20.59 -1.35
CA PHE A 324 3.23 -21.96 -1.15
C PHE A 324 2.26 -21.96 0.03
N PHE A 325 1.43 -23.00 0.11
CA PHE A 325 0.55 -23.26 1.24
C PHE A 325 1.17 -24.26 2.19
N ILE A 326 0.95 -24.07 3.49
CA ILE A 326 1.10 -25.14 4.48
C ILE A 326 -0.30 -25.64 4.86
N VAL A 327 -0.61 -26.89 4.54
CA VAL A 327 -1.93 -27.51 4.76
C VAL A 327 -1.89 -28.57 5.87
N ASP A 328 -3.05 -29.10 6.25
CA ASP A 328 -3.17 -30.19 7.23
C ASP A 328 -2.52 -29.87 8.58
N TRP A 329 -2.85 -28.72 9.17
CA TRP A 329 -2.31 -28.37 10.48
C TRP A 329 -2.94 -29.20 11.61
N PRO A 330 -2.20 -29.43 12.71
CA PRO A 330 -2.74 -30.03 13.92
C PRO A 330 -3.97 -29.28 14.44
N THR A 331 -5.08 -29.99 14.63
CA THR A 331 -6.39 -29.42 14.98
C THR A 331 -6.33 -28.56 16.25
N HIS A 332 -5.55 -28.96 17.26
CA HIS A 332 -5.45 -28.23 18.52
C HIS A 332 -4.73 -26.88 18.42
N LEU A 333 -4.03 -26.61 17.31
CA LEU A 333 -3.39 -25.32 17.04
C LEU A 333 -4.33 -24.33 16.35
N LYS A 334 -5.46 -24.79 15.82
CA LYS A 334 -6.36 -23.98 15.00
C LYS A 334 -7.60 -23.55 15.79
N PRO A 335 -8.26 -22.45 15.39
CA PRO A 335 -9.50 -22.01 16.02
C PRO A 335 -10.59 -23.08 16.00
N PHE A 336 -11.52 -23.01 16.96
CA PHE A 336 -12.59 -24.00 17.14
C PHE A 336 -13.52 -24.18 15.94
N TYR A 337 -13.60 -23.19 15.05
CA TYR A 337 -14.45 -23.19 13.87
C TYR A 337 -13.82 -23.90 12.67
N ILE A 338 -12.55 -24.30 12.74
CA ILE A 338 -11.89 -25.09 11.71
C ILE A 338 -12.34 -26.55 11.80
N MET A 339 -12.72 -27.13 10.66
CA MET A 339 -13.15 -28.52 10.55
C MET A 339 -11.96 -29.49 10.72
N PRO A 340 -12.00 -30.43 11.68
CA PRO A 340 -11.04 -31.54 11.74
C PRO A 340 -11.19 -32.44 10.52
N ARG A 341 -10.10 -33.09 10.09
CA ARG A 341 -10.17 -34.07 9.01
C ARG A 341 -10.98 -35.29 9.41
N GLU A 342 -11.73 -35.85 8.46
CA GLU A 342 -12.53 -37.05 8.71
C GLU A 342 -11.67 -38.31 8.87
N ASP A 343 -10.54 -38.39 8.16
CA ASP A 343 -9.62 -39.52 8.13
C ASP A 343 -8.63 -39.53 9.30
N ASP A 344 -8.15 -38.36 9.72
CA ASP A 344 -7.35 -38.17 10.94
C ASP A 344 -7.77 -36.89 11.68
N PRO A 345 -8.63 -36.98 12.71
CA PRO A 345 -9.11 -35.81 13.46
C PRO A 345 -8.02 -35.03 14.22
N LYS A 346 -6.78 -35.54 14.30
CA LYS A 346 -5.63 -34.79 14.83
C LYS A 346 -5.19 -33.68 13.88
N LEU A 347 -5.55 -33.79 12.61
CA LEU A 347 -5.30 -32.83 11.55
C LEU A 347 -6.60 -32.12 11.19
N SER A 348 -6.50 -30.98 10.53
CA SER A 348 -7.64 -30.14 10.17
C SER A 348 -7.57 -29.66 8.73
N TYR A 349 -8.72 -29.35 8.14
CA TYR A 349 -8.85 -28.70 6.83
C TYR A 349 -8.52 -27.21 6.93
N SER A 350 -7.29 -26.91 7.35
CA SER A 350 -6.76 -25.54 7.46
C SER A 350 -5.48 -25.39 6.67
N PHE A 351 -5.21 -24.15 6.28
CA PHE A 351 -4.02 -23.78 5.54
C PHE A 351 -3.53 -22.40 5.98
N ASP A 352 -2.24 -22.17 5.75
CA ASP A 352 -1.57 -20.87 5.87
C ASP A 352 -0.91 -20.48 4.54
#